data_AF-A0A7X3G8P9-F1
#
_entry.id   AF-A0A7X3G8P9-F1
#
_cell.length_a   1.000
_cell.length_b   1.000
_cell.length_c   1.000
_cell.angle_alpha   90.00
_cell.angle_beta   90.00
_cell.angle_gamma   90.00
#
_symmetry.space_group_name_H-M   'P 1'
#
loop_
_entity.id
_entity.type
_entity.pdbx_description
1 polymer ?
#
loop_
_entity_poly.entity_id
_entity_poly.type
_entity_poly.pdbx_seq_one_letter_code
_entity_poly.pdbx_strand_id
1 'polypeptide(L)'
;MKLKTFSDKAKTYTFTYDFPDFETARVANNALFGYMIGTYEQSVINTTFEGNGRMVVEYVEDRNINRVFKRICDGFKDYCNQPEE
;
A
#
# COMPACT_ATOMS: atom_id res chain seq x y z
N MET A 1 -5.18 -18.36 13.25
CA MET A 1 -4.25 -17.37 12.67
C MET A 1 -4.12 -16.23 13.67
N LYS A 2 -2.92 -15.70 13.94
CA LYS A 2 -2.73 -14.59 14.89
C LYS A 2 -2.22 -13.36 14.13
N LEU A 3 -2.90 -12.23 14.28
CA LEU A 3 -2.46 -10.95 13.71
C LEU A 3 -1.16 -10.49 14.38
N LYS A 4 -0.36 -9.71 13.65
CA LYS A 4 0.90 -9.17 14.16
C LYS A 4 0.65 -7.93 15.00
N THR A 5 1.51 -7.74 16.01
CA THR A 5 1.64 -6.50 16.78
C THR A 5 2.99 -5.87 16.47
N PHE A 6 3.09 -4.55 16.62
CA PHE A 6 4.36 -3.85 16.51
C PHE A 6 5.22 -4.06 17.76
N SER A 7 6.54 -4.10 17.60
CA SER A 7 7.46 -4.01 18.73
C SER A 7 7.73 -2.56 19.11
N ASP A 8 8.36 -2.35 20.26
CA ASP A 8 8.82 -1.01 20.70
C ASP A 8 9.86 -0.38 19.77
N LYS A 9 10.37 -1.13 18.79
CA LYS A 9 11.34 -0.67 17.79
C LYS A 9 10.70 -0.27 16.46
N ALA A 10 9.38 -0.36 16.34
CA ALA A 10 8.67 0.00 15.13
C ALA A 10 8.90 1.47 14.77
N LYS A 11 8.96 1.76 13.47
CA LYS A 11 9.21 3.10 12.94
C LYS A 11 8.28 3.37 11.77
N THR A 12 8.08 4.64 11.49
CA THR A 12 7.41 5.08 10.27
C THR A 12 8.35 4.92 9.08
N TYR A 13 7.84 4.30 8.02
CA TYR A 13 8.47 4.23 6.70
C TYR A 13 7.60 4.92 5.67
N THR A 14 8.25 5.41 4.63
CA THR A 14 7.58 6.00 3.47
C THR A 14 7.79 5.11 2.25
N PHE A 15 6.73 4.92 1.49
CA PHE A 15 6.71 4.23 0.21
C PHE A 15 6.04 5.12 -0.83
N THR A 16 6.69 5.29 -1.98
CA THR A 16 6.13 6.07 -3.09
C THR A 16 6.01 5.18 -4.31
N TYR A 17 4.93 5.37 -5.05
CA TYR A 17 4.69 4.65 -6.28
C TYR A 17 3.89 5.50 -7.27
N ASP A 18 4.32 5.52 -8.53
CA ASP A 18 3.69 6.26 -9.59
C ASP A 18 2.82 5.32 -10.44
N PHE A 19 1.51 5.59 -10.46
CA PHE A 19 0.56 4.92 -11.36
C PHE A 19 0.25 5.79 -12.59
N PRO A 20 -0.26 5.19 -13.68
CA PRO A 20 -0.66 5.93 -14.89
C PRO A 20 -1.75 6.97 -14.64
N ASP A 21 -2.68 6.67 -13.73
CA ASP A 21 -3.82 7.51 -13.39
C ASP A 21 -4.21 7.38 -11.91
N PHE A 22 -5.02 8.33 -11.45
CA PHE A 22 -5.51 8.38 -10.07
C PHE A 22 -6.40 7.19 -9.69
N GLU A 23 -7.20 6.66 -10.62
CA GLU A 23 -8.12 5.56 -10.30
C GLU A 23 -7.36 4.25 -10.06
N THR A 24 -6.35 3.95 -10.89
CA THR A 24 -5.43 2.83 -10.66
C THR A 24 -4.73 2.97 -9.31
N ALA A 25 -4.27 4.18 -8.97
CA ALA A 25 -3.65 4.45 -7.68
C ALA A 25 -4.60 4.18 -6.50
N ARG A 26 -5.88 4.56 -6.61
CA ARG A 26 -6.90 4.30 -5.59
C ARG A 26 -7.20 2.81 -5.41
N VAL A 27 -7.31 2.06 -6.50
CA VAL A 27 -7.56 0.62 -6.45
C VAL A 27 -6.39 -0.10 -5.80
N ALA A 28 -5.16 0.22 -6.19
CA ALA A 28 -3.96 -0.33 -5.56
C ALA A 28 -3.84 0.06 -4.08
N ASN A 29 -4.23 1.29 -3.72
CA ASN A 29 -4.27 1.74 -2.33
C ASN A 29 -5.21 0.87 -1.47
N ASN A 30 -6.39 0.53 -1.98
CA ASN A 30 -7.32 -0.36 -1.27
C ASN A 30 -6.67 -1.73 -0.98
N ALA A 31 -5.91 -2.27 -1.92
CA ALA A 31 -5.17 -3.53 -1.72
C ALA A 31 -4.07 -3.39 -0.66
N LEU A 32 -3.34 -2.26 -0.61
CA LEU A 32 -2.36 -1.99 0.44
C LEU A 32 -3.01 -1.88 1.83
N PHE A 33 -4.12 -1.15 1.95
CA PHE A 33 -4.88 -1.05 3.19
C PHE A 33 -5.40 -2.43 3.62
N GLY A 34 -5.94 -3.22 2.70
CA GLY A 34 -6.40 -4.58 2.94
C GLY A 34 -5.28 -5.49 3.45
N TYR A 35 -4.08 -5.40 2.85
CA TYR A 35 -2.90 -6.12 3.34
C TYR A 35 -2.55 -5.72 4.79
N MET A 36 -2.52 -4.42 5.10
CA MET A 36 -2.16 -3.96 6.45
C MET A 36 -3.21 -4.37 7.49
N ILE A 37 -4.49 -4.13 7.23
CA ILE A 37 -5.59 -4.49 8.13
C ILE A 37 -5.67 -6.02 8.30
N GLY A 38 -5.41 -6.79 7.24
CA GLY A 38 -5.40 -8.25 7.29
C GLY A 38 -4.16 -8.85 7.97
N THR A 39 -3.09 -8.08 8.17
CA THR A 39 -1.82 -8.55 8.74
C THR A 39 -1.64 -8.16 10.20
N TYR A 40 -2.11 -6.98 10.59
CA TYR A 40 -1.82 -6.36 11.89
C TYR A 40 -3.07 -6.20 12.73
N GLU A 41 -2.94 -6.36 14.05
CA GLU A 41 -4.04 -6.18 15.01
C GLU A 41 -4.52 -4.72 15.03
N GLN A 42 -3.58 -3.78 14.94
CA GLN A 42 -3.84 -2.35 14.79
C GLN A 42 -2.91 -1.80 13.72
N SER A 43 -3.37 -1.77 12.47
CA SER A 43 -2.58 -1.21 11.38
C SER A 43 -2.46 0.31 11.50
N VAL A 44 -1.25 0.85 11.34
CA VAL A 44 -1.03 2.29 11.17
C VAL A 44 -0.50 2.51 9.76
N ILE A 45 -1.39 3.00 8.90
CA ILE A 45 -1.11 3.32 7.50
C ILE A 45 -1.89 4.58 7.12
N ASN A 46 -1.24 5.48 6.39
CA ASN A 46 -1.84 6.66 5.80
C ASN A 46 -1.41 6.77 4.35
N THR A 47 -2.23 7.39 3.51
CA THR A 47 -1.89 7.59 2.10
C THR A 47 -2.30 8.97 1.64
N THR A 48 -1.39 9.61 0.91
CA THR A 48 -1.62 10.88 0.23
C THR A 48 -1.44 10.66 -1.26
N PHE A 49 -2.33 11.24 -2.05
CA PHE A 49 -2.24 11.24 -3.50
C PHE A 49 -1.76 12.60 -3.99
N GLU A 50 -0.82 12.57 -4.91
CA GLU A 50 -0.22 13.74 -5.52
C GLU A 50 -0.41 13.68 -7.04
N GLY A 51 -0.82 14.80 -7.65
CA GLY A 51 -0.98 14.89 -9.11
C GLY A 51 -1.93 13.83 -9.69
N ASN A 52 -1.54 13.22 -10.81
CA ASN A 52 -2.39 12.33 -11.60
C ASN A 52 -2.12 10.84 -11.39
N GLY A 53 -1.73 10.40 -10.18
CA GLY A 53 -1.50 8.97 -9.91
C GLY A 53 -0.29 8.65 -9.05
N ARG A 54 0.43 9.66 -8.54
CA ARG A 54 1.50 9.44 -7.58
C ARG A 54 0.91 9.18 -6.20
N MET A 55 1.27 8.06 -5.61
CA MET A 55 0.80 7.60 -4.30
C MET A 55 1.96 7.61 -3.31
N VAL A 56 1.78 8.30 -2.18
CA VAL A 56 2.73 8.34 -1.07
C VAL A 56 2.07 7.70 0.15
N VAL A 57 2.65 6.60 0.61
CA VAL A 57 2.15 5.78 1.71
C VAL A 57 3.11 5.90 2.89
N GLU A 58 2.58 6.28 4.04
CA GLU A 58 3.30 6.24 5.31
C GLU A 58 2.73 5.12 6.16
N TYR A 59 3.59 4.28 6.73
CA TYR A 59 3.16 3.15 7.55
C TYR A 59 4.15 2.87 8.67
N VAL A 60 3.66 2.31 9.77
CA VAL A 60 4.50 1.85 10.89
C VAL A 60 4.80 0.37 10.72
N GLU A 61 6.06 -0.02 10.89
CA GLU A 61 6.47 -1.43 10.89
C GLU A 61 7.78 -1.62 11.67
N ASP A 62 8.08 -2.85 12.11
CA ASP A 62 9.38 -3.20 12.69
C ASP A 62 10.53 -3.19 11.66
N ARG A 63 10.21 -3.48 10.40
CA ARG A 63 11.15 -3.57 9.28
C ARG A 63 10.53 -2.96 8.03
N ASN A 64 11.35 -2.36 7.18
CA ASN A 64 10.86 -1.85 5.90
C ASN A 64 10.27 -2.99 5.05
N ILE A 65 9.00 -2.85 4.65
CA ILE A 65 8.27 -3.81 3.80
C ILE A 65 7.94 -3.22 2.42
N ASN A 66 8.66 -2.19 1.96
CA ASN A 66 8.44 -1.54 0.65
C ASN A 66 8.47 -2.55 -0.51
N ARG A 67 9.23 -3.64 -0.38
CA ARG A 67 9.23 -4.73 -1.39
C ARG A 67 7.87 -5.41 -1.51
N VAL A 68 7.14 -5.60 -0.41
CA VAL A 68 5.79 -6.18 -0.41
C VAL A 68 4.82 -5.20 -1.04
N PHE A 69 4.86 -3.93 -0.63
CA PHE A 69 4.00 -2.89 -1.20
C PHE A 69 4.22 -2.73 -2.70
N LYS A 70 5.48 -2.71 -3.15
CA LYS A 70 5.83 -2.69 -4.57
C LYS A 70 5.21 -3.87 -5.32
N ARG A 71 5.26 -5.08 -4.77
CA ARG A 71 4.64 -6.27 -5.42
C ARG A 71 3.13 -6.15 -5.53
N ILE A 72 2.47 -5.60 -4.52
CA ILE A 72 1.03 -5.34 -4.55
C ILE A 72 0.73 -4.32 -5.66
N CYS A 73 1.39 -3.15 -5.64
CA CYS A 73 1.23 -2.10 -6.65
C CYS A 73 1.57 -2.57 -8.07
N ASP A 74 2.63 -3.36 -8.24
CA ASP A 74 3.01 -3.92 -9.54
C ASP A 74 1.89 -4.81 -10.13
N GLY A 75 1.05 -5.43 -9.29
CA GLY A 75 -0.10 -6.21 -9.74
C GLY A 75 -1.26 -5.39 -10.30
N PHE A 76 -1.28 -4.08 -10.08
CA PHE A 76 -2.32 -3.16 -10.55
C PHE A 76 -1.87 -2.26 -11.71
N LYS A 77 -0.64 -2.38 -12.20
CA LYS A 77 -0.13 -1.52 -13.29
C LYS A 77 -1.00 -1.54 -14.54
N ASP A 78 -1.58 -2.70 -14.85
CA ASP A 78 -2.37 -2.93 -16.05
C ASP A 78 -3.88 -2.92 -15.76
N TYR A 79 -4.31 -2.41 -14.60
CA TYR A 79 -5.71 -2.44 -14.17
C TYR A 79 -6.66 -1.77 -15.20
N CYS A 80 -6.28 -0.62 -15.74
CA CYS A 80 -7.08 0.08 -16.76
C CYS A 80 -7.04 -0.58 -18.16
N ASN A 81 -6.21 -1.61 -18.38
CA ASN A 81 -6.14 -2.36 -19.62
C ASN A 81 -6.93 -3.68 -19.56
N GLN A 82 -7.62 -3.95 -18.45
CA GLN A 82 -8.44 -5.15 -18.32
C GLN A 82 -9.71 -4.97 -19.18
N PRO A 83 -10.02 -5.91 -20.08
CA PRO A 83 -11.29 -5.88 -20.80
C PRO A 83 -12.43 -5.93 -19.78
N GLU A 84 -13.43 -5.05 -19.94
CA GLU A 84 -14.69 -5.13 -19.19
C GLU A 84 -15.36 -6.48 -19.54
N GLU A 85 -15.69 -7.28 -18.52
CA GLU A 85 -16.41 -8.56 -18.67
C GLU A 85 -17.86 -8.37 -19.15
#